data_AF-R1CR50-F1
#
_entry.id   AF-R1CR50-F1
#
_cell.length_a   1.000
_cell.length_b   1.000
_cell.length_c   1.000
_cell.angle_alpha   90.00
_cell.angle_beta   90.00
_cell.angle_gamma   90.00
#
_symmetry.space_group_name_H-M   'P 1'
#
loop_
_entity.id
_entity.type
_entity.pdbx_description
1 polymer ?
#
loop_
_entity_poly.entity_id
_entity_poly.type
_entity_poly.pdbx_seq_one_letter_code
_entity_poly.pdbx_strand_id
1 'polypeptide(L)'
;LYWEGPSHSFENGDTIVHGQQGEVVGPATGAHQGNGLEVQFPGNKGSINCYLPQLSVEKPPPLPGGHDLGDQLYYTGPSHSFESGDELVHGQQGEVVGPATEGTRQGNGLVMLFPGNKGHVNCYLSRLSVEKPPPLPGGHDLGDQLYYTGSSHSFESGDKLVHGQQGEVVGPATGAHQGNGLEVRFPGNIGSINCSLPNLSREQPPPLPGGHEAGDQLYYTGPNKSFKSGNRLVHGQSGEVVGPATEGTHQGNGLQLLFPGNKGFINCSLTWLSREQAPPLPGGFRVGEELYFIGGGFVDEQGDKAVFGCRGSVTGPARNGDADAVSMSFSGNRGDVHCRAQELSREPAPSLPGGFILGEHLYFTGESPIIKRRLPRTDFELELDILVRGSR
;
A
#
# COMPACT_ATOMS: atom_id res chain seq x y z
N LEU A 1 -49.04 9.96 25.09
CA LEU A 1 -47.89 9.31 24.43
C LEU A 1 -46.77 10.33 24.32
N TYR A 2 -45.52 9.91 24.37
CA TYR A 2 -44.36 10.76 24.15
C TYR A 2 -43.88 10.63 22.70
N TRP A 3 -43.40 11.72 22.12
CA TRP A 3 -42.74 11.73 20.83
C TRP A 3 -41.30 11.25 20.95
N GLU A 4 -40.92 10.20 20.22
CA GLU A 4 -39.55 9.65 20.18
C GLU A 4 -38.76 10.07 18.94
N GLY A 5 -39.42 10.64 17.93
CA GLY A 5 -38.74 11.16 16.75
C GLY A 5 -37.92 12.43 17.03
N PRO A 6 -37.21 12.92 16.01
CA PRO A 6 -36.52 14.21 16.09
C PRO A 6 -37.52 15.36 16.20
N SER A 7 -37.10 16.42 16.87
CA SER A 7 -37.86 17.66 16.99
C SER A 7 -38.02 18.30 15.61
N HIS A 8 -39.20 18.85 15.34
CA HIS A 8 -39.54 19.43 14.06
C HIS A 8 -40.50 20.61 14.21
N SER A 9 -40.32 21.63 13.38
CA SER A 9 -41.21 22.78 13.28
C SER A 9 -41.89 22.78 11.91
N PHE A 10 -43.21 22.83 11.90
CA PHE A 10 -44.02 22.82 10.70
C PHE A 10 -44.29 24.24 10.19
N GLU A 11 -44.57 24.40 8.89
CA GLU A 11 -44.82 25.70 8.26
C GLU A 11 -46.01 26.47 8.87
N ASN A 12 -46.99 25.75 9.44
CA ASN A 12 -48.16 26.34 10.10
C ASN A 12 -47.85 26.90 11.51
N GLY A 13 -46.61 26.75 11.98
CA GLY A 13 -46.12 27.16 13.28
C GLY A 13 -46.33 26.14 14.39
N ASP A 14 -46.91 24.98 14.09
CA ASP A 14 -46.95 23.87 15.05
C ASP A 14 -45.55 23.27 15.21
N THR A 15 -45.27 22.72 16.39
CA THR A 15 -43.97 22.11 16.71
C THR A 15 -44.15 20.77 17.40
N ILE A 16 -43.24 19.85 17.16
CA ILE A 16 -43.10 18.62 17.96
C ILE A 16 -41.68 18.57 18.48
N VAL A 17 -41.54 18.30 19.78
CA VAL A 17 -40.25 18.25 20.45
C VAL A 17 -40.00 16.84 20.94
N HIS A 18 -38.78 16.32 20.77
CA HIS A 18 -38.42 15.00 21.28
C HIS A 18 -38.70 14.91 22.79
N GLY A 19 -39.35 13.84 23.22
CA GLY A 19 -39.81 13.66 24.60
C GLY A 19 -41.02 14.49 25.01
N GLN A 20 -41.66 15.24 24.09
CA GLN A 20 -42.89 15.96 24.37
C GLN A 20 -44.05 14.99 24.54
N GLN A 21 -44.81 15.17 25.61
CA GLN A 21 -46.04 14.41 25.85
C GLN A 21 -47.19 15.03 25.05
N GLY A 22 -47.90 14.20 24.29
CA GLY A 22 -49.13 14.55 23.58
C GLY A 22 -50.29 13.61 23.92
N GLU A 23 -51.50 14.07 23.61
CA GLU A 23 -52.75 13.35 23.81
C GLU A 23 -53.24 12.74 22.49
N VAL A 24 -53.62 11.47 22.51
CA VAL A 24 -54.17 10.80 21.32
C VAL A 24 -55.59 11.29 21.11
N VAL A 25 -55.86 11.90 19.96
CA VAL A 25 -57.20 12.39 19.60
C VAL A 25 -57.91 11.45 18.62
N GLY A 26 -57.18 10.56 17.95
CA GLY A 26 -57.75 9.59 17.02
C GLY A 26 -56.72 8.72 16.31
N PRO A 27 -57.18 7.83 15.42
CA PRO A 27 -56.31 7.15 14.47
C PRO A 27 -55.76 8.17 13.45
N ALA A 28 -54.51 8.00 13.02
CA ALA A 28 -53.95 8.90 12.01
C ALA A 28 -54.70 8.80 10.68
N THR A 29 -54.71 9.91 9.95
CA THR A 29 -55.33 10.04 8.62
C THR A 29 -54.26 10.24 7.52
N GLY A 30 -54.68 10.19 6.25
CA GLY A 30 -53.78 10.45 5.11
C GLY A 30 -52.64 9.42 4.97
N ALA A 31 -51.42 9.90 4.75
CA ALA A 31 -50.23 9.06 4.52
C ALA A 31 -49.84 8.16 5.71
N HIS A 32 -50.44 8.39 6.88
CA HIS A 32 -50.19 7.63 8.10
C HIS A 32 -51.36 6.70 8.47
N GLN A 33 -52.42 6.66 7.65
CA GLN A 33 -53.61 5.86 7.93
C GLN A 33 -53.27 4.38 8.09
N GLY A 34 -53.73 3.77 9.18
CA GLY A 34 -53.50 2.36 9.51
C GLY A 34 -52.18 2.07 10.24
N ASN A 35 -51.22 3.00 10.26
CA ASN A 35 -49.90 2.82 10.88
C ASN A 35 -49.48 3.97 11.82
N GLY A 36 -50.44 4.80 12.22
CA GLY A 36 -50.18 5.98 13.02
C GLY A 36 -51.33 6.39 13.93
N LEU A 37 -51.04 7.33 14.81
CA LEU A 37 -52.00 7.98 15.69
C LEU A 37 -52.00 9.47 15.40
N GLU A 38 -53.18 10.07 15.50
CA GLU A 38 -53.33 11.51 15.50
C GLU A 38 -53.16 12.00 16.95
N VAL A 39 -52.14 12.83 17.18
CA VAL A 39 -51.71 13.25 18.51
C VAL A 39 -51.73 14.78 18.60
N GLN A 40 -52.41 15.33 19.60
CA GLN A 40 -52.37 16.75 19.91
C GLN A 40 -51.26 17.03 20.92
N PHE A 41 -50.29 17.85 20.53
CA PHE A 41 -49.19 18.27 21.40
C PHE A 41 -49.46 19.66 22.00
N PRO A 42 -49.03 19.92 23.25
CA PRO A 42 -49.20 21.21 23.89
C PRO A 42 -48.63 22.37 23.07
N GLY A 43 -49.41 23.43 22.90
CA GLY A 43 -49.01 24.64 22.15
C GLY A 43 -49.37 24.61 20.66
N ASN A 44 -49.72 23.46 20.10
CA ASN A 44 -50.10 23.35 18.69
C ASN A 44 -51.57 23.72 18.47
N LYS A 45 -51.85 24.31 17.31
CA LYS A 45 -53.21 24.70 16.89
C LYS A 45 -54.02 23.49 16.44
N GLY A 46 -53.35 22.46 15.92
CA GLY A 46 -53.96 21.21 15.47
C GLY A 46 -53.26 19.98 16.03
N SER A 47 -53.85 18.83 15.73
CA SER A 47 -53.24 17.52 15.95
C SER A 47 -52.31 17.14 14.79
N ILE A 48 -51.37 16.26 15.09
CA ILE A 48 -50.32 15.82 14.16
C ILE A 48 -50.41 14.31 13.98
N ASN A 49 -50.43 13.87 12.73
CA ASN A 49 -50.37 12.46 12.37
C ASN A 49 -48.94 11.93 12.61
N CYS A 50 -48.79 11.04 13.59
CA CYS A 50 -47.52 10.46 14.00
C CYS A 50 -47.48 8.97 13.67
N TYR A 51 -46.38 8.46 13.14
CA TYR A 51 -46.22 7.01 12.96
C TYR A 51 -46.05 6.32 14.32
N LEU A 52 -46.61 5.12 14.47
CA LEU A 52 -46.52 4.34 15.72
C LEU A 52 -45.07 4.12 16.20
N PRO A 53 -44.06 3.83 15.35
CA PRO A 53 -42.68 3.67 15.79
C PRO A 53 -42.02 4.95 16.33
N GLN A 54 -42.66 6.11 16.22
CA GLN A 54 -42.16 7.39 16.72
C GLN A 54 -42.87 7.81 18.02
N LEU A 55 -43.69 6.94 18.58
CA LEU A 55 -44.46 7.21 19.79
C LEU A 55 -44.16 6.17 20.87
N SER A 56 -44.10 6.64 22.12
CA SER A 56 -43.91 5.77 23.28
C SER A 56 -44.89 6.08 24.41
N VAL A 57 -45.18 5.07 25.21
CA VAL A 57 -45.98 5.23 26.43
C VAL A 57 -45.12 5.77 27.57
N GLU A 58 -43.83 5.45 27.54
CA GLU A 58 -42.86 5.87 28.55
C GLU A 58 -42.14 7.14 28.10
N LYS A 59 -41.66 7.92 29.08
CA LYS A 59 -40.85 9.09 28.77
C LYS A 59 -39.52 8.60 28.17
N PRO A 60 -39.07 9.17 27.04
CA PRO A 60 -37.81 8.76 26.42
C PRO A 60 -36.62 8.98 27.35
N PRO A 61 -35.56 8.16 27.25
CA PRO A 61 -34.33 8.36 28.00
C PRO A 61 -33.67 9.71 27.64
N PRO A 62 -32.80 10.25 28.50
CA PRO A 62 -31.99 11.42 28.16
C PRO A 62 -31.15 11.20 26.90
N LEU A 63 -30.80 12.29 26.21
CA LEU A 63 -30.01 12.16 24.98
C LEU A 63 -28.61 11.60 25.27
N PRO A 64 -28.04 10.84 24.33
CA PRO A 64 -26.68 10.35 24.42
C PRO A 64 -25.65 11.47 24.66
N GLY A 65 -24.61 11.18 25.45
CA GLY A 65 -23.53 12.13 25.73
C GLY A 65 -23.85 13.22 26.77
N GLY A 66 -25.05 13.21 27.35
CA GLY A 66 -25.47 14.22 28.33
C GLY A 66 -25.84 15.57 27.71
N HIS A 67 -26.17 15.57 26.42
CA HIS A 67 -26.63 16.74 25.68
C HIS A 67 -28.13 16.98 25.89
N ASP A 68 -28.55 18.22 25.71
CA ASP A 68 -29.95 18.62 25.73
C ASP A 68 -30.43 19.01 24.32
N LEU A 69 -31.75 19.01 24.11
CA LEU A 69 -32.34 19.51 22.87
C LEU A 69 -32.05 21.01 22.72
N GLY A 70 -31.71 21.44 21.52
CA GLY A 70 -31.31 22.82 21.23
C GLY A 70 -29.82 23.10 21.45
N ASP A 71 -29.07 22.17 22.05
CA ASP A 71 -27.61 22.29 22.19
C ASP A 71 -26.97 22.55 20.83
N GLN A 72 -26.00 23.47 20.82
CA GLN A 72 -25.28 23.83 19.61
C GLN A 72 -23.93 23.14 19.58
N LEU A 73 -23.72 22.23 18.62
CA LEU A 73 -22.50 21.44 18.50
C LEU A 73 -21.86 21.65 17.12
N TYR A 74 -20.54 21.59 17.09
CA TYR A 74 -19.75 21.63 15.87
C TYR A 74 -19.52 20.21 15.33
N TYR A 75 -19.70 20.04 14.02
CA TYR A 75 -19.34 18.81 13.34
C TYR A 75 -17.81 18.71 13.17
N THR A 76 -17.20 17.63 13.63
CA THR A 76 -15.74 17.41 13.58
C THR A 76 -15.33 16.28 12.64
N GLY A 77 -16.29 15.68 11.93
CA GLY A 77 -16.01 14.72 10.86
C GLY A 77 -15.55 15.38 9.55
N PRO A 78 -15.20 14.56 8.54
CA PRO A 78 -14.90 15.06 7.20
C PRO A 78 -16.17 15.59 6.53
N SER A 79 -16.01 16.67 5.76
CA SER A 79 -17.08 17.25 4.97
C SER A 79 -17.62 16.25 3.95
N HIS A 80 -18.94 16.25 3.77
CA HIS A 80 -19.64 15.32 2.89
C HIS A 80 -20.94 15.95 2.37
N SER A 81 -21.22 15.81 1.08
CA SER A 81 -22.49 16.23 0.48
C SER A 81 -23.31 14.99 0.14
N PHE A 82 -24.60 15.00 0.49
CA PHE A 82 -25.55 13.93 0.22
C PHE A 82 -26.27 14.15 -1.12
N GLU A 83 -26.82 13.08 -1.70
CA GLU A 83 -27.64 13.16 -2.93
C GLU A 83 -28.90 14.04 -2.76
N SER A 84 -29.39 14.21 -1.53
CA SER A 84 -30.51 15.12 -1.22
C SER A 84 -30.16 16.61 -1.44
N GLY A 85 -28.86 16.92 -1.54
CA GLY A 85 -28.31 18.26 -1.51
C GLY A 85 -28.04 18.80 -0.10
N ASP A 86 -28.28 18.00 0.95
CA ASP A 86 -27.82 18.33 2.30
C ASP A 86 -26.30 18.16 2.40
N GLU A 87 -25.66 18.89 3.30
CA GLU A 87 -24.21 18.83 3.51
C GLU A 87 -23.86 18.71 4.99
N LEU A 88 -22.77 18.01 5.26
CA LEU A 88 -22.01 18.09 6.50
C LEU A 88 -20.72 18.82 6.18
N VAL A 89 -20.46 19.94 6.85
CA VAL A 89 -19.20 20.67 6.66
C VAL A 89 -18.41 20.63 7.96
N HIS A 90 -17.14 20.24 7.88
CA HIS A 90 -16.24 20.24 9.03
C HIS A 90 -16.20 21.63 9.68
N GLY A 91 -16.39 21.67 11.00
CA GLY A 91 -16.46 22.91 11.78
C GLY A 91 -17.76 23.69 11.65
N GLN A 92 -18.78 23.17 10.96
CA GLN A 92 -20.11 23.77 10.93
C GLN A 92 -20.84 23.50 12.24
N GLN A 93 -21.47 24.54 12.78
CA GLN A 93 -22.33 24.45 13.95
C GLN A 93 -23.74 23.99 13.53
N GLY A 94 -24.32 23.09 14.30
CA GLY A 94 -25.70 22.63 14.14
C GLY A 94 -26.38 22.43 15.48
N GLU A 95 -27.69 22.24 15.44
CA GLU A 95 -28.56 22.12 16.60
C GLU A 95 -28.94 20.66 16.87
N VAL A 96 -28.89 20.22 18.12
CA VAL A 96 -29.36 18.90 18.55
C VAL A 96 -30.90 18.88 18.56
N VAL A 97 -31.49 18.05 17.70
CA VAL A 97 -32.96 17.92 17.61
C VAL A 97 -33.49 16.58 18.12
N GLY A 98 -32.63 15.61 18.41
CA GLY A 98 -33.04 14.32 19.00
C GLY A 98 -31.92 13.29 19.06
N PRO A 99 -32.19 12.09 19.57
CA PRO A 99 -31.24 10.97 19.52
C PRO A 99 -31.19 10.40 18.10
N ALA A 100 -30.02 9.94 17.65
CA ALA A 100 -29.95 9.22 16.39
C ALA A 100 -30.81 7.95 16.46
N THR A 101 -31.71 7.75 15.49
CA THR A 101 -32.68 6.64 15.47
C THR A 101 -32.36 5.58 14.43
N GLU A 102 -31.32 5.77 13.61
CA GLU A 102 -31.05 4.91 12.46
C GLU A 102 -29.68 4.22 12.51
N GLY A 103 -29.69 2.94 12.14
CA GLY A 103 -28.49 2.14 11.90
C GLY A 103 -27.55 2.04 13.10
N THR A 104 -26.25 1.99 12.84
CA THR A 104 -25.19 1.88 13.85
C THR A 104 -25.05 3.14 14.73
N ARG A 105 -25.76 4.22 14.40
CA ARG A 105 -25.76 5.47 15.16
C ARG A 105 -26.79 5.43 16.29
N GLN A 106 -27.75 4.51 16.27
CA GLN A 106 -28.75 4.38 17.32
C GLN A 106 -28.09 4.16 18.69
N GLY A 107 -28.39 5.04 19.64
CA GLY A 107 -27.79 5.05 20.98
C GLY A 107 -26.36 5.60 21.07
N ASN A 108 -25.69 5.89 19.95
CA ASN A 108 -24.30 6.38 19.90
C ASN A 108 -24.16 7.71 19.13
N GLY A 109 -25.27 8.38 18.88
CA GLY A 109 -25.34 9.54 18.02
C GLY A 109 -26.50 10.46 18.35
N LEU A 110 -26.44 11.64 17.75
CA LEU A 110 -27.47 12.67 17.83
C LEU A 110 -27.97 12.98 16.42
N VAL A 111 -29.23 13.38 16.33
CA VAL A 111 -29.78 13.99 15.14
C VAL A 111 -29.48 15.48 15.21
N MET A 112 -28.77 15.98 14.21
CA MET A 112 -28.35 17.38 14.11
C MET A 112 -29.08 18.08 12.97
N LEU A 113 -29.53 19.30 13.20
CA LEU A 113 -30.01 20.21 12.15
C LEU A 113 -28.91 21.22 11.83
N PHE A 114 -28.36 21.16 10.62
CA PHE A 114 -27.34 22.10 10.16
C PHE A 114 -27.95 23.20 9.28
N PRO A 115 -27.49 24.46 9.40
CA PRO A 115 -27.96 25.55 8.54
C PRO A 115 -27.75 25.23 7.06
N GLY A 116 -28.77 25.46 6.24
CA GLY A 116 -28.74 25.21 4.79
C GLY A 116 -29.26 23.83 4.38
N ASN A 117 -29.33 22.87 5.31
CA ASN A 117 -29.92 21.56 5.03
C ASN A 117 -31.45 21.62 5.06
N LYS A 118 -32.08 20.85 4.18
CA LYS A 118 -33.53 20.62 4.14
C LYS A 118 -33.95 19.60 5.19
N GLY A 119 -33.07 18.65 5.49
CA GLY A 119 -33.28 17.58 6.46
C GLY A 119 -32.38 17.68 7.69
N HIS A 120 -32.67 16.82 8.67
CA HIS A 120 -31.77 16.56 9.78
C HIS A 120 -30.82 15.41 9.45
N VAL A 121 -29.65 15.38 10.11
CA VAL A 121 -28.59 14.41 9.82
C VAL A 121 -28.24 13.63 11.08
N ASN A 122 -28.21 12.30 10.98
CA ASN A 122 -27.74 11.43 12.04
C ASN A 122 -26.20 11.53 12.17
N CYS A 123 -25.67 12.10 13.25
CA CYS A 123 -24.24 12.24 13.52
C CYS A 123 -23.80 11.34 14.66
N TYR A 124 -22.60 10.75 14.55
CA TYR A 124 -21.98 10.05 15.68
C TYR A 124 -21.55 11.06 16.75
N LEU A 125 -21.71 10.73 18.03
CA LEU A 125 -21.22 11.56 19.13
C LEU A 125 -19.71 11.84 19.01
N SER A 126 -18.93 10.86 18.54
CA SER A 126 -17.49 11.01 18.33
C SER A 126 -17.10 12.01 17.24
N ARG A 127 -18.06 12.50 16.46
CA ARG A 127 -17.88 13.50 15.40
C ARG A 127 -18.57 14.82 15.74
N LEU A 128 -18.92 15.05 17.00
CA LEU A 128 -19.52 16.28 17.50
C LEU A 128 -18.67 16.85 18.64
N SER A 129 -18.66 18.16 18.76
CA SER A 129 -17.93 18.88 19.82
C SER A 129 -18.67 20.14 20.24
N VAL A 130 -18.65 20.47 21.52
CA VAL A 130 -19.16 21.76 22.03
C VAL A 130 -18.24 22.91 21.59
N GLU A 131 -16.94 22.64 21.52
CA GLU A 131 -15.94 23.61 21.09
C GLU A 131 -15.75 23.56 19.57
N LYS A 132 -15.55 24.74 18.97
CA LYS A 132 -15.21 24.84 17.56
C LYS A 132 -13.88 24.11 17.30
N PRO A 133 -13.81 23.21 16.30
CA PRO A 133 -12.56 22.52 16.02
C PRO A 133 -11.44 23.50 15.62
N PRO A 134 -10.17 23.14 15.90
CA PRO A 134 -9.05 23.95 15.49
C PRO A 134 -8.96 24.03 13.95
N PRO A 135 -8.26 25.04 13.39
CA PRO A 135 -7.97 25.10 11.97
C PRO A 135 -7.26 23.83 11.47
N LEU A 136 -7.38 23.54 10.18
CA LEU A 136 -6.70 22.40 9.59
C LEU A 136 -5.17 22.56 9.66
N PRO A 137 -4.44 21.46 9.85
CA PRO A 137 -2.99 21.49 9.96
C PRO A 137 -2.34 21.94 8.64
N GLY A 138 -1.18 22.58 8.72
CA GLY A 138 -0.43 23.05 7.55
C GLY A 138 -0.91 24.37 6.94
N GLY A 139 -1.91 25.05 7.54
CA GLY A 139 -2.47 26.29 7.00
C GLY A 139 -3.28 26.05 5.72
N HIS A 140 -3.98 24.91 5.69
CA HIS A 140 -4.90 24.53 4.63
C HIS A 140 -6.33 24.87 5.01
N ASP A 141 -7.18 25.04 4.00
CA ASP A 141 -8.61 25.26 4.18
C ASP A 141 -9.41 24.09 3.57
N LEU A 142 -10.67 23.95 3.99
CA LEU A 142 -11.59 22.99 3.36
C LEU A 142 -11.80 23.37 1.89
N GLY A 143 -11.79 22.37 1.02
CA GLY A 143 -11.88 22.57 -0.43
C GLY A 143 -10.54 22.83 -1.13
N ASP A 144 -9.44 23.03 -0.39
CA ASP A 144 -8.10 23.13 -0.96
C ASP A 144 -7.82 21.94 -1.89
N GLN A 145 -7.27 22.21 -3.08
CA GLN A 145 -6.88 21.19 -4.04
C GLN A 145 -5.40 20.88 -3.90
N LEU A 146 -5.07 19.67 -3.49
CA LEU A 146 -3.69 19.23 -3.22
C LEU A 146 -3.34 18.01 -4.06
N TYR A 147 -2.09 17.94 -4.51
CA TYR A 147 -1.52 16.79 -5.18
C TYR A 147 -0.90 15.82 -4.18
N TYR A 148 -1.19 14.53 -4.35
CA TYR A 148 -0.53 13.48 -3.59
C TYR A 148 0.89 13.24 -4.13
N THR A 149 1.91 13.36 -3.27
CA THR A 149 3.33 13.23 -3.66
C THR A 149 3.96 11.94 -3.13
N GLY A 150 3.21 11.14 -2.37
CA GLY A 150 3.66 9.85 -1.87
C GLY A 150 3.62 8.74 -2.92
N SER A 151 4.05 7.55 -2.52
CA SER A 151 3.97 6.33 -3.34
C SER A 151 2.51 5.92 -3.55
N SER A 152 2.16 5.59 -4.78
CA SER A 152 0.84 5.07 -5.13
C SER A 152 0.52 3.80 -4.36
N HIS A 153 -0.75 3.64 -4.01
CA HIS A 153 -1.25 2.52 -3.23
C HIS A 153 -2.70 2.22 -3.59
N SER A 154 -3.04 0.94 -3.68
CA SER A 154 -4.42 0.49 -3.84
C SER A 154 -4.87 -0.20 -2.57
N PHE A 155 -6.03 0.19 -2.05
CA PHE A 155 -6.63 -0.37 -0.84
C PHE A 155 -7.56 -1.53 -1.20
N GLU A 156 -7.80 -2.44 -0.25
CA GLU A 156 -8.75 -3.56 -0.43
C GLU A 156 -10.19 -3.07 -0.69
N SER A 157 -10.53 -1.85 -0.25
CA SER A 157 -11.82 -1.20 -0.55
C SER A 157 -12.01 -0.89 -2.03
N GLY A 158 -10.94 -0.89 -2.83
CA GLY A 158 -10.92 -0.42 -4.21
C GLY A 158 -10.49 1.04 -4.35
N ASP A 159 -10.40 1.80 -3.25
CA ASP A 159 -9.85 3.16 -3.26
C ASP A 159 -8.37 3.14 -3.64
N LYS A 160 -7.90 4.23 -4.23
CA LYS A 160 -6.51 4.37 -4.68
C LYS A 160 -5.93 5.72 -4.27
N LEU A 161 -4.65 5.70 -3.90
CA LEU A 161 -3.78 6.87 -3.91
C LEU A 161 -2.86 6.72 -5.12
N VAL A 162 -2.82 7.72 -5.99
CA VAL A 162 -1.93 7.72 -7.15
C VAL A 162 -1.00 8.92 -7.04
N HIS A 163 0.30 8.70 -7.21
CA HIS A 163 1.29 9.77 -7.22
C HIS A 163 0.95 10.81 -8.30
N GLY A 164 0.91 12.08 -7.90
CA GLY A 164 0.54 13.20 -8.76
C GLY A 164 -0.97 13.38 -8.96
N GLN A 165 -1.82 12.56 -8.34
CA GLN A 165 -3.26 12.75 -8.38
C GLN A 165 -3.67 13.92 -7.48
N GLN A 166 -4.54 14.78 -8.00
CA GLN A 166 -5.13 15.87 -7.25
C GLN A 166 -6.35 15.38 -6.47
N GLY A 167 -6.50 15.87 -5.24
CA GLY A 167 -7.66 15.62 -4.39
C GLY A 167 -8.06 16.86 -3.60
N GLU A 168 -9.26 16.83 -3.06
CA GLU A 168 -9.88 17.91 -2.30
C GLU A 168 -9.78 17.67 -0.79
N VAL A 169 -9.33 18.67 -0.03
CA VAL A 169 -9.29 18.59 1.44
C VAL A 169 -10.71 18.67 2.00
N VAL A 170 -11.14 17.60 2.68
CA VAL A 170 -12.48 17.52 3.29
C VAL A 170 -12.43 17.56 4.81
N GLY A 171 -11.26 17.48 5.44
CA GLY A 171 -11.15 17.60 6.89
C GLY A 171 -9.76 17.31 7.43
N PRO A 172 -9.59 17.32 8.75
CA PRO A 172 -8.34 16.90 9.38
C PRO A 172 -8.21 15.38 9.31
N ALA A 173 -6.99 14.87 9.13
CA ALA A 173 -6.79 13.42 9.19
C ALA A 173 -7.10 12.88 10.59
N THR A 174 -7.54 11.63 10.62
CA THR A 174 -7.80 10.86 11.84
C THR A 174 -6.82 9.69 11.98
N GLY A 175 -6.80 9.06 13.16
CA GLY A 175 -5.96 7.87 13.41
C GLY A 175 -4.46 8.17 13.33
N ALA A 176 -3.72 7.40 12.54
CA ALA A 176 -2.25 7.45 12.47
C ALA A 176 -1.67 8.80 12.00
N HIS A 177 -2.48 9.63 11.35
CA HIS A 177 -2.07 10.95 10.85
C HIS A 177 -2.73 12.12 11.58
N GLN A 178 -3.41 11.86 12.70
CA GLN A 178 -4.08 12.89 13.48
C GLN A 178 -3.11 14.01 13.90
N GLY A 179 -3.50 15.26 13.63
CA GLY A 179 -2.70 16.44 13.95
C GLY A 179 -1.55 16.74 12.98
N ASN A 180 -1.22 15.84 12.05
CA ASN A 180 -0.14 16.02 11.07
C ASN A 180 -0.54 15.55 9.66
N GLY A 181 -1.83 15.58 9.36
CA GLY A 181 -2.39 15.10 8.12
C GLY A 181 -3.75 15.69 7.83
N LEU A 182 -4.17 15.51 6.58
CA LEU A 182 -5.46 15.94 6.07
C LEU A 182 -6.24 14.72 5.57
N GLU A 183 -7.54 14.76 5.74
CA GLU A 183 -8.45 13.83 5.08
C GLU A 183 -8.81 14.42 3.70
N VAL A 184 -8.43 13.71 2.64
CA VAL A 184 -8.48 14.19 1.25
C VAL A 184 -9.35 13.25 0.42
N ARG A 185 -10.29 13.81 -0.34
CA ARG A 185 -11.15 13.09 -1.28
C ARG A 185 -10.52 13.12 -2.67
N PHE A 186 -10.12 11.94 -3.16
CA PHE A 186 -9.58 11.79 -4.50
C PHE A 186 -10.66 11.32 -5.49
N PRO A 187 -10.62 11.77 -6.75
CA PRO A 187 -11.61 11.37 -7.74
C PRO A 187 -11.52 9.87 -8.04
N GLY A 188 -12.68 9.22 -8.16
CA GLY A 188 -12.80 7.77 -8.41
C GLY A 188 -12.78 6.91 -7.15
N ASN A 189 -12.48 7.47 -5.98
CA ASN A 189 -12.60 6.79 -4.70
C ASN A 189 -14.01 6.90 -4.13
N ILE A 190 -14.41 5.88 -3.38
CA ILE A 190 -15.69 5.85 -2.65
C ILE A 190 -15.57 6.72 -1.39
N GLY A 191 -14.43 6.65 -0.70
CA GLY A 191 -14.15 7.40 0.52
C GLY A 191 -13.07 8.47 0.36
N SER A 192 -12.95 9.31 1.38
CA SER A 192 -11.77 10.14 1.63
C SER A 192 -10.66 9.33 2.29
N ILE A 193 -9.42 9.76 2.11
CA ILE A 193 -8.23 9.08 2.61
C ILE A 193 -7.44 10.01 3.53
N ASN A 194 -6.99 9.50 4.67
CA ASN A 194 -6.07 10.20 5.56
C ASN A 194 -4.67 10.26 4.93
N CYS A 195 -4.21 11.45 4.57
CA CYS A 195 -2.90 11.70 4.00
C CYS A 195 -2.03 12.49 4.97
N SER A 196 -0.78 12.05 5.13
CA SER A 196 0.23 12.79 5.90
C SER A 196 0.62 14.09 5.17
N LEU A 197 0.80 15.19 5.89
CA LEU A 197 1.15 16.49 5.30
C LEU A 197 2.40 16.47 4.39
N PRO A 198 3.49 15.75 4.73
CA PRO A 198 4.67 15.65 3.85
C PRO A 198 4.40 15.00 2.49
N ASN A 199 3.29 14.27 2.35
CA ASN A 199 2.89 13.61 1.10
C ASN A 199 1.84 14.42 0.32
N LEU A 200 1.65 15.69 0.66
CA LEU A 200 0.72 16.59 0.00
C LEU A 200 1.45 17.86 -0.46
N SER A 201 1.07 18.37 -1.64
CA SER A 201 1.64 19.58 -2.21
C SER A 201 0.58 20.41 -2.92
N ARG A 202 0.69 21.74 -2.86
CA ARG A 202 -0.13 22.65 -3.68
C ARG A 202 0.31 22.65 -5.15
N GLU A 203 1.59 22.37 -5.38
CA GLU A 203 2.16 22.29 -6.72
C GLU A 203 2.15 20.85 -7.21
N GLN A 204 1.85 20.67 -8.50
CA GLN A 204 1.90 19.36 -9.13
C GLN A 204 3.34 18.81 -9.03
N PRO A 205 3.53 17.59 -8.49
CA PRO A 205 4.86 17.01 -8.41
C PRO A 205 5.43 16.76 -9.82
N PRO A 206 6.76 16.74 -9.97
CA PRO A 206 7.39 16.33 -11.22
C PRO A 206 6.89 14.95 -11.69
N PRO A 207 6.79 14.72 -13.01
CA PRO A 207 6.55 13.39 -13.55
C PRO A 207 7.59 12.38 -13.05
N LEU A 208 7.24 11.09 -13.07
CA LEU A 208 8.18 10.06 -12.66
C LEU A 208 9.40 10.03 -13.59
N PRO A 209 10.62 9.82 -13.05
CA PRO A 209 11.84 9.72 -13.85
C PRO A 209 11.70 8.70 -14.99
N GLY A 210 12.33 8.97 -16.14
CA GLY A 210 12.32 8.07 -17.29
C GLY A 210 11.03 8.07 -18.12
N GLY A 211 10.10 9.01 -17.86
CA GLY A 211 8.81 9.08 -18.57
C GLY A 211 7.90 7.90 -18.24
N HIS A 212 8.01 7.40 -17.01
CA HIS A 212 7.18 6.32 -16.49
C HIS A 212 5.91 6.88 -15.85
N GLU A 213 4.89 6.04 -15.74
CA GLU A 213 3.65 6.36 -15.01
C GLU A 213 3.46 5.39 -13.85
N ALA A 214 2.71 5.81 -12.83
CA ALA A 214 2.32 4.89 -11.76
C ALA A 214 1.44 3.78 -12.35
N GLY A 215 1.73 2.53 -12.02
CA GLY A 215 1.11 1.34 -12.59
C GLY A 215 1.91 0.69 -13.74
N ASP A 216 2.93 1.37 -14.28
CA ASP A 216 3.82 0.77 -15.29
C ASP A 216 4.44 -0.53 -14.77
N GLN A 217 4.45 -1.57 -15.61
CA GLN A 217 5.17 -2.82 -15.32
C GLN A 217 6.59 -2.76 -15.90
N LEU A 218 7.58 -2.93 -15.04
CA LEU A 218 8.99 -2.95 -15.45
C LEU A 218 9.69 -4.20 -14.90
N TYR A 219 10.66 -4.69 -15.66
CA TYR A 219 11.49 -5.82 -15.29
C TYR A 219 12.78 -5.35 -14.65
N TYR A 220 13.11 -5.93 -13.50
CA TYR A 220 14.38 -5.67 -12.82
C TYR A 220 15.54 -6.38 -13.52
N THR A 221 16.50 -5.64 -14.07
CA THR A 221 17.66 -6.17 -14.81
C THR A 221 18.95 -6.18 -13.97
N GLY A 222 18.87 -5.75 -12.72
CA GLY A 222 19.98 -5.78 -11.79
C GLY A 222 20.23 -7.18 -11.20
N PRO A 223 21.29 -7.34 -10.39
CA PRO A 223 21.59 -8.59 -9.71
C PRO A 223 20.59 -8.87 -8.58
N ASN A 224 20.44 -10.13 -8.21
CA ASN A 224 19.60 -10.49 -7.07
C ASN A 224 20.02 -9.77 -5.79
N LYS A 225 19.02 -9.40 -4.98
CA LYS A 225 19.24 -8.88 -3.64
C LYS A 225 18.23 -9.49 -2.67
N SER A 226 18.72 -9.90 -1.50
CA SER A 226 17.87 -10.25 -0.36
C SER A 226 18.10 -9.22 0.73
N PHE A 227 17.02 -8.71 1.30
CA PHE A 227 17.06 -7.70 2.36
C PHE A 227 16.74 -8.35 3.71
N LYS A 228 17.26 -7.78 4.80
CA LYS A 228 16.97 -8.26 6.17
C LYS A 228 15.47 -8.25 6.50
N SER A 229 14.68 -7.43 5.81
CA SER A 229 13.21 -7.38 5.92
C SER A 229 12.51 -8.62 5.37
N GLY A 230 13.22 -9.50 4.64
CA GLY A 230 12.65 -10.61 3.90
C GLY A 230 12.26 -10.26 2.46
N ASN A 231 12.30 -8.98 2.07
CA ASN A 231 12.08 -8.59 0.68
C ASN A 231 13.21 -9.11 -0.21
N ARG A 232 12.88 -9.36 -1.47
CA ARG A 232 13.81 -9.86 -2.50
C ARG A 232 13.65 -9.08 -3.80
N LEU A 233 14.76 -8.85 -4.47
CA LEU A 233 14.80 -8.48 -5.89
C LEU A 233 15.40 -9.66 -6.65
N VAL A 234 14.69 -10.12 -7.68
CA VAL A 234 15.14 -11.20 -8.54
C VAL A 234 15.30 -10.67 -9.96
N HIS A 235 16.44 -10.94 -10.59
CA HIS A 235 16.66 -10.56 -11.98
C HIS A 235 15.56 -11.12 -12.90
N GLY A 236 15.03 -10.27 -13.78
CA GLY A 236 13.92 -10.56 -14.68
C GLY A 236 12.55 -10.54 -14.02
N GLN A 237 12.43 -10.24 -12.72
CA GLN A 237 11.14 -10.12 -12.05
C GLN A 237 10.43 -8.83 -12.48
N SER A 238 9.14 -8.94 -12.81
CA SER A 238 8.28 -7.78 -13.05
C SER A 238 7.89 -7.13 -11.71
N GLY A 239 7.94 -5.81 -11.68
CA GLY A 239 7.43 -4.99 -10.59
C GLY A 239 6.60 -3.84 -11.12
N GLU A 240 5.65 -3.38 -10.31
CA GLU A 240 4.78 -2.26 -10.62
C GLU A 240 5.38 -0.95 -10.10
N VAL A 241 5.47 0.07 -10.95
CA VAL A 241 5.91 1.41 -10.56
C VAL A 241 4.86 2.05 -9.65
N VAL A 242 5.24 2.39 -8.43
CA VAL A 242 4.33 3.06 -7.48
C VAL A 242 4.70 4.52 -7.25
N GLY A 243 5.94 4.95 -7.51
CA GLY A 243 6.33 6.34 -7.28
C GLY A 243 7.79 6.62 -7.59
N PRO A 244 8.24 7.86 -7.35
CA PRO A 244 9.65 8.20 -7.50
C PRO A 244 10.46 7.58 -6.36
N ALA A 245 11.73 7.23 -6.62
CA ALA A 245 12.63 6.88 -5.53
C ALA A 245 12.86 8.10 -4.62
N THR A 246 12.59 7.94 -3.33
CA THR A 246 12.66 9.03 -2.34
C THR A 246 13.91 8.99 -1.44
N GLU A 247 14.74 7.94 -1.56
CA GLU A 247 15.86 7.71 -0.65
C GLU A 247 17.18 7.37 -1.36
N GLY A 248 18.28 7.77 -0.72
CA GLY A 248 19.64 7.37 -1.09
C GLY A 248 20.09 7.86 -2.46
N THR A 249 20.99 7.11 -3.09
CA THR A 249 21.56 7.44 -4.39
C THR A 249 20.57 7.31 -5.56
N HIS A 250 19.36 6.85 -5.29
CA HIS A 250 18.31 6.66 -6.30
C HIS A 250 17.39 7.88 -6.42
N GLN A 251 17.43 8.83 -5.49
CA GLN A 251 16.58 10.01 -5.52
C GLN A 251 16.78 10.80 -6.82
N GLY A 252 15.68 11.04 -7.54
CA GLY A 252 15.68 11.72 -8.85
C GLY A 252 16.14 10.87 -10.04
N ASN A 253 16.75 9.70 -9.82
CA ASN A 253 17.29 8.80 -10.87
C ASN A 253 16.75 7.37 -10.76
N GLY A 254 15.64 7.19 -10.07
CA GLY A 254 15.09 5.89 -9.75
C GLY A 254 13.59 5.94 -9.48
N LEU A 255 13.02 4.74 -9.40
CA LEU A 255 11.60 4.51 -9.18
C LEU A 255 11.43 3.59 -7.96
N GLN A 256 10.30 3.73 -7.28
CA GLN A 256 9.80 2.75 -6.32
C GLN A 256 8.98 1.72 -7.06
N LEU A 257 9.34 0.45 -6.93
CA LEU A 257 8.60 -0.66 -7.52
C LEU A 257 8.09 -1.61 -6.46
N LEU A 258 6.84 -2.03 -6.60
CA LEU A 258 6.25 -3.13 -5.83
C LEU A 258 6.45 -4.44 -6.59
N PHE A 259 7.23 -5.35 -6.00
CA PHE A 259 7.46 -6.67 -6.57
C PHE A 259 6.60 -7.73 -5.87
N PRO A 260 6.04 -8.71 -6.60
CA PRO A 260 5.28 -9.80 -6.01
C PRO A 260 6.05 -10.52 -4.90
N GLY A 261 5.38 -10.76 -3.76
CA GLY A 261 5.96 -11.44 -2.60
C GLY A 261 6.72 -10.52 -1.62
N ASN A 262 6.92 -9.25 -1.96
CA ASN A 262 7.52 -8.28 -1.04
C ASN A 262 6.45 -7.57 -0.20
N LYS A 263 6.82 -7.18 1.02
CA LYS A 263 5.91 -6.48 1.97
C LYS A 263 5.81 -4.97 1.71
N GLY A 264 6.58 -4.45 0.77
CA GLY A 264 6.63 -3.03 0.44
C GLY A 264 7.40 -2.79 -0.84
N PHE A 265 7.41 -1.54 -1.29
CA PHE A 265 8.15 -1.14 -2.48
C PHE A 265 9.67 -1.15 -2.25
N ILE A 266 10.43 -1.18 -3.35
CA ILE A 266 11.89 -1.10 -3.34
C ILE A 266 12.32 0.03 -4.27
N ASN A 267 13.27 0.85 -3.81
CA ASN A 267 13.92 1.86 -4.65
C ASN A 267 14.85 1.18 -5.65
N CYS A 268 14.59 1.36 -6.94
CA CYS A 268 15.39 0.82 -8.04
C CYS A 268 15.94 1.96 -8.91
N SER A 269 17.21 1.86 -9.29
CA SER A 269 17.82 2.74 -10.29
C SER A 269 17.18 2.52 -11.66
N LEU A 270 16.94 3.59 -12.43
CA LEU A 270 16.47 3.48 -13.82
C LEU A 270 17.37 2.59 -14.68
N THR A 271 18.68 2.57 -14.41
CA THR A 271 19.65 1.74 -15.14
C THR A 271 19.46 0.23 -14.93
N TRP A 272 18.65 -0.18 -13.96
CA TRP A 272 18.35 -1.58 -13.65
C TRP A 272 16.88 -1.92 -13.92
N LEU A 273 16.20 -1.11 -14.73
CA LEU A 273 14.80 -1.31 -15.08
C LEU A 273 14.66 -1.33 -16.61
N SER A 274 13.78 -2.19 -17.10
CA SER A 274 13.48 -2.33 -18.53
C SER A 274 11.97 -2.50 -18.73
N ARG A 275 11.43 -1.92 -19.80
CA ARG A 275 10.04 -2.20 -20.25
C ARG A 275 9.94 -3.58 -20.92
N GLU A 276 11.03 -4.04 -21.51
CA GLU A 276 11.12 -5.36 -22.12
C GLU A 276 11.59 -6.39 -21.10
N GLN A 277 11.06 -7.61 -21.21
CA GLN A 277 11.50 -8.72 -20.38
C GLN A 277 13.01 -8.92 -20.57
N ALA A 278 13.72 -9.02 -19.45
CA ALA A 278 15.17 -9.21 -19.50
C ALA A 278 15.51 -10.45 -20.34
N PRO A 279 16.54 -10.37 -21.21
CA PRO A 279 16.96 -11.53 -21.97
C PRO A 279 17.33 -12.67 -21.00
N PRO A 280 17.12 -13.94 -21.41
CA PRO A 280 17.52 -15.08 -20.60
C PRO A 280 19.01 -15.00 -20.30
N LEU A 281 19.41 -15.47 -19.12
CA LEU A 281 20.82 -15.51 -18.77
C LEU A 281 21.60 -16.38 -19.77
N PRO A 282 22.88 -16.08 -20.00
CA PRO A 282 23.76 -16.90 -20.83
C PRO A 282 23.66 -18.39 -20.46
N GLY A 283 23.61 -19.27 -21.46
CA GLY A 283 23.36 -20.71 -21.25
C GLY A 283 21.89 -21.09 -21.02
N GLY A 284 20.96 -20.13 -21.09
CA GLY A 284 19.54 -20.34 -20.80
C GLY A 284 19.28 -20.66 -19.34
N PHE A 285 20.20 -20.26 -18.45
CA PHE A 285 20.09 -20.52 -17.03
C PHE A 285 19.02 -19.65 -16.38
N ARG A 286 18.41 -20.19 -15.31
CA ARG A 286 17.46 -19.45 -14.50
C ARG A 286 18.12 -19.03 -13.21
N VAL A 287 17.74 -17.86 -12.74
CA VAL A 287 18.13 -17.41 -11.41
C VAL A 287 17.63 -18.40 -10.35
N GLY A 288 18.50 -18.75 -9.40
CA GLY A 288 18.25 -19.79 -8.39
C GLY A 288 18.43 -21.22 -8.91
N GLU A 289 18.76 -21.40 -10.20
CA GLU A 289 19.13 -22.70 -10.73
C GLU A 289 20.45 -23.16 -10.11
N GLU A 290 20.49 -24.43 -9.72
CA GLU A 290 21.64 -25.07 -9.12
C GLU A 290 22.45 -25.75 -10.20
N LEU A 291 23.71 -25.35 -10.34
CA LEU A 291 24.62 -25.82 -11.38
C LEU A 291 25.95 -26.28 -10.77
N TYR A 292 26.64 -27.15 -11.50
CA TYR A 292 27.98 -27.62 -11.19
C TYR A 292 28.99 -26.82 -11.99
N PHE A 293 30.02 -26.32 -11.31
CA PHE A 293 31.15 -25.67 -11.98
C PHE A 293 32.07 -26.72 -12.61
N ILE A 294 32.33 -26.62 -13.90
CA ILE A 294 33.17 -27.53 -14.69
C ILE A 294 34.38 -26.82 -15.33
N GLY A 295 34.65 -25.57 -14.95
CA GLY A 295 35.81 -24.81 -15.42
C GLY A 295 37.12 -25.19 -14.72
N GLY A 296 38.22 -24.54 -15.14
CA GLY A 296 39.60 -24.82 -14.72
C GLY A 296 39.97 -24.48 -13.26
N GLY A 297 38.99 -24.15 -12.42
CA GLY A 297 39.21 -23.68 -11.05
C GLY A 297 39.56 -22.20 -10.98
N PHE A 298 39.05 -21.51 -9.97
CA PHE A 298 39.28 -20.09 -9.72
C PHE A 298 39.39 -19.86 -8.21
N VAL A 299 40.32 -19.00 -7.79
CA VAL A 299 40.41 -18.47 -6.43
C VAL A 299 40.84 -17.00 -6.55
N ASP A 300 40.07 -16.08 -5.96
CA ASP A 300 40.45 -14.67 -5.90
C ASP A 300 41.31 -14.33 -4.68
N GLU A 301 41.79 -13.08 -4.63
CA GLU A 301 42.62 -12.56 -3.54
C GLU A 301 41.88 -12.51 -2.19
N GLN A 302 40.54 -12.53 -2.21
CA GLN A 302 39.68 -12.52 -1.04
C GLN A 302 39.36 -13.94 -0.54
N GLY A 303 39.77 -14.97 -1.29
CA GLY A 303 39.61 -16.38 -0.97
C GLY A 303 38.31 -16.99 -1.49
N ASP A 304 37.51 -16.26 -2.28
CA ASP A 304 36.33 -16.80 -2.94
C ASP A 304 36.79 -17.70 -4.09
N LYS A 305 36.20 -18.90 -4.17
CA LYS A 305 36.65 -19.92 -5.12
C LYS A 305 35.51 -20.62 -5.84
N ALA A 306 35.77 -20.98 -7.08
CA ALA A 306 34.96 -21.95 -7.84
C ALA A 306 35.88 -23.12 -8.19
N VAL A 307 35.47 -24.32 -7.83
CA VAL A 307 36.31 -25.51 -7.88
C VAL A 307 35.57 -26.56 -8.70
N PHE A 308 36.26 -27.27 -9.59
CA PHE A 308 35.60 -28.26 -10.46
C PHE A 308 34.73 -29.24 -9.65
N GLY A 309 33.49 -29.43 -10.09
CA GLY A 309 32.46 -30.23 -9.45
C GLY A 309 31.73 -29.55 -8.28
N CYS A 310 32.10 -28.33 -7.86
CA CYS A 310 31.37 -27.66 -6.80
C CYS A 310 29.99 -27.19 -7.29
N ARG A 311 29.02 -27.25 -6.39
CA ARG A 311 27.65 -26.84 -6.65
C ARG A 311 27.46 -25.38 -6.22
N GLY A 312 26.82 -24.59 -7.06
CA GLY A 312 26.43 -23.21 -6.77
C GLY A 312 25.08 -22.85 -7.36
N SER A 313 24.54 -21.73 -6.91
CA SER A 313 23.27 -21.17 -7.41
C SER A 313 23.52 -19.96 -8.30
N VAL A 314 22.79 -19.86 -9.40
CA VAL A 314 22.82 -18.68 -10.27
C VAL A 314 22.18 -17.48 -9.57
N THR A 315 22.91 -16.38 -9.40
CA THR A 315 22.41 -15.16 -8.73
C THR A 315 22.03 -14.04 -9.69
N GLY A 316 22.32 -14.18 -10.99
CA GLY A 316 21.94 -13.22 -12.03
C GLY A 316 23.02 -13.05 -13.11
N PRO A 317 22.98 -11.96 -13.89
CA PRO A 317 24.02 -11.67 -14.88
C PRO A 317 25.36 -11.36 -14.20
N ALA A 318 26.47 -11.61 -14.91
CA ALA A 318 27.80 -11.23 -14.43
C ALA A 318 27.96 -9.69 -14.40
N ARG A 319 28.72 -9.18 -13.42
CA ARG A 319 28.90 -7.71 -13.22
C ARG A 319 30.19 -7.18 -13.83
N ASN A 320 31.04 -8.06 -14.35
CA ASN A 320 32.31 -7.72 -14.98
C ASN A 320 32.16 -7.31 -16.46
N GLY A 321 30.93 -7.26 -16.99
CA GLY A 321 30.66 -6.91 -18.39
C GLY A 321 30.82 -8.07 -19.38
N ASP A 322 31.12 -9.29 -18.92
CA ASP A 322 31.14 -10.47 -19.76
C ASP A 322 29.69 -10.91 -20.05
N ALA A 323 29.25 -10.68 -21.29
CA ALA A 323 27.88 -10.97 -21.73
C ALA A 323 27.56 -12.47 -21.78
N ASP A 324 28.57 -13.35 -21.74
CA ASP A 324 28.41 -14.81 -21.75
C ASP A 324 28.54 -15.42 -20.36
N ALA A 325 28.65 -14.59 -19.32
CA ALA A 325 28.83 -15.01 -17.94
C ALA A 325 27.61 -14.73 -17.04
N VAL A 326 27.46 -15.59 -16.04
CA VAL A 326 26.49 -15.46 -14.96
C VAL A 326 27.21 -15.33 -13.62
N SER A 327 26.59 -14.64 -12.68
CA SER A 327 27.04 -14.62 -11.29
C SER A 327 26.55 -15.88 -10.58
N MET A 328 27.45 -16.54 -9.86
CA MET A 328 27.22 -17.81 -9.16
C MET A 328 27.59 -17.66 -7.67
N SER A 329 26.67 -18.02 -6.79
CA SER A 329 26.94 -18.13 -5.36
C SER A 329 27.34 -19.57 -5.02
N PHE A 330 28.59 -19.76 -4.63
CA PHE A 330 29.12 -21.03 -4.15
C PHE A 330 29.20 -21.04 -2.62
N SER A 331 28.86 -22.18 -2.00
CA SER A 331 28.92 -22.33 -0.54
C SER A 331 30.34 -22.11 -0.02
N GLY A 332 30.49 -21.23 0.97
CA GLY A 332 31.77 -20.89 1.60
C GLY A 332 32.43 -19.64 1.04
N ASN A 333 31.92 -19.08 -0.06
CA ASN A 333 32.37 -17.79 -0.57
C ASN A 333 31.64 -16.63 0.11
N ARG A 334 32.28 -15.47 0.16
CA ARG A 334 31.75 -14.20 0.65
C ARG A 334 31.01 -13.44 -0.45
N GLY A 335 31.45 -13.59 -1.70
CA GLY A 335 30.87 -12.99 -2.89
C GLY A 335 30.47 -14.01 -3.96
N ASP A 336 29.78 -13.49 -4.97
CA ASP A 336 29.43 -14.24 -6.18
C ASP A 336 30.67 -14.36 -7.08
N VAL A 337 30.85 -15.52 -7.70
CA VAL A 337 31.88 -15.76 -8.72
C VAL A 337 31.24 -15.62 -10.10
N HIS A 338 31.90 -14.93 -11.03
CA HIS A 338 31.42 -14.81 -12.40
C HIS A 338 31.91 -15.99 -13.24
N CYS A 339 30.99 -16.84 -13.68
CA CYS A 339 31.28 -18.04 -14.45
C CYS A 339 30.69 -17.91 -15.86
N ARG A 340 31.46 -18.26 -16.88
CA ARG A 340 30.93 -18.33 -18.25
C ARG A 340 29.94 -19.47 -18.36
N ALA A 341 28.97 -19.33 -19.26
CA ALA A 341 27.93 -20.36 -19.40
C ALA A 341 28.49 -21.75 -19.76
N GLN A 342 29.61 -21.79 -20.48
CA GLN A 342 30.32 -23.01 -20.88
C GLN A 342 31.05 -23.70 -19.71
N GLU A 343 31.26 -23.00 -18.60
CA GLU A 343 31.90 -23.52 -17.39
C GLU A 343 30.90 -24.09 -16.39
N LEU A 344 29.62 -24.19 -16.76
CA LEU A 344 28.52 -24.61 -15.90
C LEU A 344 27.75 -25.77 -16.52
N SER A 345 27.37 -26.73 -15.67
CA SER A 345 26.64 -27.92 -16.06
C SER A 345 25.43 -28.17 -15.14
N ARG A 346 24.32 -28.63 -15.73
CA ARG A 346 23.16 -29.15 -14.97
C ARG A 346 23.42 -30.56 -14.42
N GLU A 347 24.31 -31.29 -15.08
CA GLU A 347 24.72 -32.61 -14.66
C GLU A 347 25.93 -32.51 -13.73
N PRO A 348 25.98 -33.34 -12.66
CA PRO A 348 27.17 -33.46 -11.84
C PRO A 348 28.37 -33.77 -12.71
N ALA A 349 29.50 -33.13 -12.42
CA ALA A 349 30.73 -33.40 -13.14
C ALA A 349 31.09 -34.90 -13.04
N PRO A 350 31.46 -35.56 -14.15
CA PRO A 350 31.92 -36.94 -14.09
C PRO A 350 33.17 -37.02 -13.21
N SER A 351 33.31 -38.14 -12.49
CA SER A 351 34.53 -38.42 -11.75
C SER A 351 35.74 -38.35 -12.70
N LEU A 352 36.82 -37.70 -12.25
CA LEU A 352 38.03 -37.59 -13.05
C LEU A 352 38.49 -39.01 -13.47
N PRO A 353 38.87 -39.20 -14.75
CA PRO A 353 39.24 -40.53 -15.24
C PRO A 353 40.39 -41.10 -14.42
N GLY A 354 40.21 -42.29 -13.83
CA GLY A 354 41.22 -42.93 -12.98
C GLY A 354 40.98 -42.79 -11.48
N GLY A 355 39.85 -42.20 -11.06
CA GLY A 355 39.50 -42.09 -9.63
C GLY A 355 40.24 -40.98 -8.90
N PHE A 356 40.87 -40.05 -9.63
CA PHE A 356 41.58 -38.92 -9.05
C PHE A 356 40.62 -37.97 -8.34
N ILE A 357 41.09 -37.41 -7.23
CA ILE A 357 40.40 -36.38 -6.47
C ILE A 357 41.05 -35.03 -6.80
N LEU A 358 40.22 -34.02 -7.08
CA LEU A 358 40.71 -32.68 -7.35
C LEU A 358 41.47 -32.13 -6.13
N GLY A 359 42.75 -31.78 -6.33
CA GLY A 359 43.66 -31.37 -5.25
C GLY A 359 44.63 -32.45 -4.77
N GLU A 360 44.56 -33.68 -5.32
CA GLU A 360 45.60 -34.68 -5.09
C GLU A 360 46.94 -34.22 -5.69
N HIS A 361 48.00 -34.32 -4.88
CA HIS A 361 49.36 -34.17 -5.35
C HIS A 361 49.71 -35.38 -6.24
N LEU A 362 49.79 -35.15 -7.55
CA LEU A 362 50.30 -36.14 -8.48
C LEU A 362 51.83 -36.19 -8.36
N TYR A 363 52.33 -37.30 -7.83
CA TYR A 363 53.77 -37.58 -7.81
C TYR A 363 54.14 -38.37 -9.07
N PHE A 364 54.96 -37.76 -9.93
CA PHE A 364 55.52 -38.45 -11.08
C PHE A 364 56.69 -39.31 -10.65
N THR A 365 56.51 -40.63 -10.58
CA THR A 365 57.59 -41.59 -10.31
C THR A 365 58.21 -42.03 -11.63
N GLY A 366 59.07 -41.20 -12.22
CA GLY A 366 59.82 -41.58 -13.42
C GLY A 366 60.95 -40.62 -13.75
N GLU A 367 62.18 -41.14 -13.81
CA GLU A 367 63.38 -40.42 -14.25
C GLU A 367 63.44 -40.32 -15.79
N SER A 368 62.42 -39.73 -16.41
CA SER A 368 62.45 -39.45 -17.85
C SER A 368 61.87 -38.08 -18.15
N PRO A 369 62.47 -37.29 -19.06
CA PRO A 369 61.95 -35.98 -19.41
C PRO A 369 60.53 -36.12 -19.95
N ILE A 370 59.63 -35.26 -19.48
CA ILE A 370 58.21 -35.24 -19.85
C ILE A 370 58.11 -34.93 -21.34
N ILE A 371 57.95 -35.97 -22.17
CA ILE A 371 57.52 -35.82 -23.56
C ILE A 371 55.99 -35.81 -23.56
N LYS A 372 55.40 -34.75 -24.11
CA LYS A 372 53.94 -34.58 -24.30
C LYS A 372 53.29 -35.92 -24.64
N ARG A 373 52.53 -36.49 -23.69
CA ARG A 373 51.82 -37.75 -23.90
C ARG A 373 50.36 -37.43 -24.17
N ARG A 374 49.96 -37.51 -25.44
CA ARG A 374 48.57 -37.50 -25.86
C ARG A 374 47.91 -38.79 -25.37
N LEU A 375 46.93 -38.67 -24.46
CA LEU A 375 46.08 -39.81 -24.09
C LEU A 375 44.95 -39.94 -25.14
N PRO A 376 44.74 -41.12 -25.74
CA PRO A 376 43.72 -41.28 -26.77
C PRO A 376 42.36 -41.55 -26.11
N ARG A 377 41.54 -40.51 -25.96
CA ARG A 377 40.07 -40.65 -25.94
C ARG A 377 39.45 -39.49 -26.71
N THR A 378 38.47 -39.81 -27.53
CA THR A 378 37.98 -39.00 -28.66
C THR A 378 37.13 -37.79 -28.29
N ASP A 379 36.82 -37.54 -27.02
CA ASP A 379 35.78 -36.55 -26.69
C ASP A 379 36.21 -35.42 -25.74
N PHE A 380 37.43 -35.43 -25.20
CA PHE A 380 37.97 -34.31 -24.41
C PHE A 380 39.49 -34.21 -24.52
N GLU A 381 40.01 -33.04 -24.91
CA GLU A 381 41.43 -32.69 -24.78
C GLU A 381 41.68 -32.07 -23.39
N LEU A 382 42.56 -32.70 -22.60
CA LEU A 382 43.11 -32.16 -21.36
C LEU A 382 44.50 -31.59 -21.70
N GLU A 383 44.60 -30.26 -21.82
CA GLU A 383 45.89 -29.57 -21.81
C GLU A 383 46.29 -29.30 -20.36
N LEU A 384 47.37 -29.93 -19.91
CA LEU A 384 48.04 -29.60 -18.65
C LEU A 384 49.23 -28.70 -18.96
N ASP A 385 49.11 -27.41 -18.66
CA ASP A 385 50.26 -26.51 -18.57
C ASP A 385 50.82 -26.54 -17.15
N ILE A 386 52.04 -27.06 -17.00
CA ILE A 386 52.75 -27.13 -15.71
C ILE A 386 53.90 -26.11 -15.73
N LEU A 387 53.81 -25.09 -14.87
CA LEU A 387 54.90 -24.17 -14.59
C LEU A 387 55.86 -24.80 -13.58
N VAL A 388 57.03 -25.26 -14.03
CA VAL A 388 58.07 -25.78 -13.13
C VAL A 388 58.83 -24.60 -12.51
N ARG A 389 58.60 -24.33 -11.22
CA ARG A 389 59.54 -23.53 -10.40
C ARG A 389 60.65 -24.43 -9.89
N GLY A 390 61.83 -24.35 -10.51
CA GLY A 390 63.04 -24.98 -10.01
C GLY A 390 63.59 -24.22 -8.80
N SER A 391 63.71 -24.90 -7.66
CA SER A 391 64.55 -24.45 -6.54
C SER A 391 65.91 -25.15 -6.67
N ARG A 392 66.99 -24.37 -6.61
CA ARG A 392 68.39 -24.84 -6.67
C ARG A 392 68.76 -25.68 -5.46
#